data_AF-A0A2G9STS9-F1
#
_entry.id   AF-A0A2G9STS9-F1
#
_cell.length_a   1.000
_cell.length_b   1.000
_cell.length_c   1.000
_cell.angle_alpha   90.00
_cell.angle_beta   90.00
_cell.angle_gamma   90.00
#
_symmetry.space_group_name_H-M   'P 1'
#
loop_
_entity.id
_entity.type
_entity.pdbx_description
1 polymer ?
#
loop_
_entity_poly.entity_id
_entity_poly.type
_entity_poly.pdbx_seq_one_letter_code
_entity_poly.pdbx_strand_id
1 'polypeptide(L)' 'MKFLSLALFLVGATGAVFGSLKYRQQTEWEHWAAKLTWLSFLGFSVVIAGVGVVIFFVV' A
#
# COMPACT_ATOMS: atom_id res chain seq x y z
N MET A 1 19.08 1.79 11.15
CA MET A 1 18.08 2.38 10.24
C MET A 1 17.52 1.35 9.25
N LYS A 2 18.36 0.47 8.71
CA LYS A 2 17.96 -0.58 7.73
C LYS A 2 16.84 -1.53 8.15
N PHE A 3 16.73 -1.89 9.44
CA PHE A 3 15.63 -2.73 9.92
C PHE A 3 14.28 -2.01 9.88
N LEU A 4 14.26 -0.72 10.21
CA LEU A 4 13.04 0.12 10.13
C LEU A 4 12.61 0.28 8.67
N SER A 5 13.55 0.49 7.76
CA SER A 5 13.26 0.66 6.34
C SER A 5 12.75 -0.62 5.69
N LEU A 6 13.30 -1.78 6.06
CA LEU A 6 12.79 -3.09 5.68
C LEU A 6 11.37 -3.33 6.21
N ALA A 7 11.09 -2.96 7.47
CA ALA A 7 9.76 -3.07 8.04
C ALA A 7 8.75 -2.17 7.29
N LEU A 8 9.11 -0.93 6.99
CA LEU A 8 8.28 -0.02 6.19
C LEU A 8 8.01 -0.57 4.79
N PHE A 9 9.04 -1.10 4.12
CA PHE A 9 8.90 -1.71 2.81
C PHE A 9 7.95 -2.92 2.84
N LEU A 10 8.13 -3.83 3.80
CA LEU A 10 7.29 -5.03 3.94
C LEU A 10 5.84 -4.67 4.27
N VAL A 11 5.60 -3.68 5.15
CA VAL A 11 4.26 -3.21 5.50
C VAL A 11 3.59 -2.59 4.27
N GLY A 12 4.29 -1.72 3.54
CA GLY A 12 3.77 -1.10 2.32
C GLY A 12 3.49 -2.14 1.22
N ALA A 13 4.38 -3.12 1.02
CA ALA A 13 4.17 -4.19 0.06
C ALA A 13 2.95 -5.07 0.43
N THR A 14 2.82 -5.44 1.70
CA THR A 14 1.69 -6.24 2.19
C THR A 14 0.37 -5.47 2.04
N GLY A 15 0.36 -4.18 2.38
CA GLY A 15 -0.79 -3.30 2.19
C GLY A 15 -1.19 -3.17 0.72
N ALA A 16 -0.22 -3.06 -0.19
CA ALA A 16 -0.48 -2.99 -1.63
C ALA A 16 -1.12 -4.29 -2.17
N VAL A 17 -0.66 -5.46 -1.70
CA VAL A 17 -1.25 -6.74 -2.07
C VAL A 17 -2.69 -6.86 -1.54
N PHE A 18 -2.91 -6.60 -0.25
CA PHE A 18 -4.23 -6.67 0.36
C PHE A 18 -5.22 -5.68 -0.26
N GLY A 19 -4.79 -4.43 -0.47
CA GLY A 19 -5.58 -3.41 -1.12
C GLY A 19 -5.98 -3.80 -2.55
N SER A 20 -5.08 -4.46 -3.29
CA SER A 20 -5.35 -4.90 -4.67
C SER A 20 -6.39 -6.01 -4.73
N LEU A 21 -6.31 -6.98 -3.81
CA LEU A 21 -7.30 -8.06 -3.69
C LEU A 21 -8.68 -7.50 -3.35
N LYS A 22 -8.76 -6.60 -2.37
CA LYS A 22 -10.02 -5.99 -1.95
C LYS A 22 -10.62 -5.06 -3.00
N TYR A 23 -9.78 -4.29 -3.69
CA TYR A 23 -10.21 -3.44 -4.79
C TYR A 23 -10.84 -4.26 -5.94
N ARG A 24 -10.24 -5.41 -6.28
CA ARG A 24 -10.79 -6.31 -7.32
C ARG A 24 -12.08 -7.03 -6.90
N GLN A 25 -12.29 -7.25 -5.61
CA GLN A 25 -13.50 -7.93 -5.11
C GLN A 25 -14.75 -7.05 -5.15
N GLN A 26 -14.62 -5.73 -5.32
CA GLN A 26 -15.75 -4.81 -5.30
C GLN A 26 -16.27 -4.52 -6.71
N THR A 27 -17.52 -4.93 -6.96
CA THR A 27 -18.26 -4.61 -8.18
C THR A 27 -18.55 -3.11 -8.28
N GLU A 28 -18.31 -2.54 -9.46
CA GLU A 28 -18.07 -1.11 -9.65
C GLU A 28 -19.27 -0.21 -9.36
N TRP A 29 -20.49 -0.71 -9.51
CA TRP A 29 -21.70 0.09 -9.41
C TRP A 29 -22.14 0.29 -7.95
N GLU A 30 -22.32 -0.77 -7.18
CA GLU A 30 -22.89 -0.65 -5.82
C GLU A 30 -21.89 -0.20 -4.75
N HIS A 31 -20.59 -0.35 -4.99
CA HIS A 31 -19.55 -0.16 -3.98
C HIS A 31 -18.48 0.88 -4.34
N TRP A 32 -18.81 1.84 -5.21
CA TRP A 32 -17.86 2.86 -5.71
C TRP A 32 -17.11 3.59 -4.58
N ALA A 33 -17.78 3.92 -3.48
CA ALA A 33 -17.17 4.61 -2.34
C ALA A 33 -16.13 3.72 -1.64
N ALA A 34 -16.45 2.46 -1.39
CA ALA A 34 -15.52 1.51 -0.79
C ALA A 34 -14.34 1.22 -1.74
N LYS A 35 -14.60 1.22 -3.06
CA LYS A 35 -13.58 0.98 -4.08
C LYS A 35 -12.58 2.14 -4.14
N LEU A 36 -13.06 3.37 -3.99
CA LEU A 36 -12.23 4.56 -3.80
C LEU A 36 -11.39 4.49 -2.54
N THR A 37 -11.95 4.02 -1.42
CA THR A 37 -11.19 3.84 -0.17
C THR A 37 -10.05 2.84 -0.35
N TRP A 38 -10.29 1.70 -1.01
CA TRP A 38 -9.24 0.73 -1.30
C TRP A 38 -8.20 1.26 -2.28
N LEU A 39 -8.59 2.09 -3.25
CA LEU A 39 -7.67 2.77 -4.15
C LEU A 39 -6.77 3.77 -3.41
N SER A 40 -7.32 4.55 -2.48
CA SER A 40 -6.54 5.45 -1.63
C SER A 40 -5.60 4.69 -0.69
N PHE A 41 -6.07 3.56 -0.13
CA PHE A 41 -5.25 2.67 0.69
C PHE A 41 -4.08 2.07 -0.11
N LEU A 42 -4.32 1.69 -1.37
CA LEU A 42 -3.28 1.27 -2.30
C LEU A 42 -2.23 2.37 -2.52
N GLY A 43 -2.69 3.60 -2.80
CA GLY A 43 -1.81 4.75 -2.95
C GLY A 43 -0.91 4.96 -1.72
N PHE A 44 -1.50 4.97 -0.52
CA PHE A 44 -0.75 5.08 0.73
C PHE A 44 0.25 3.94 0.93
N SER A 45 -0.14 2.70 0.63
CA SER A 45 0.72 1.54 0.78
C SER A 45 1.96 1.61 -0.13
N VAL A 46 1.78 2.09 -1.36
CA VAL A 46 2.88 2.33 -2.30
C VAL A 46 3.82 3.43 -1.80
N VAL A 47 3.26 4.52 -1.25
CA VAL A 47 4.07 5.61 -0.67
C VAL A 47 4.89 5.09 0.52
N ILE A 48 4.30 4.33 1.43
CA ILE A 48 5.00 3.75 2.59
C ILE A 48 6.11 2.81 2.13
N ALA A 49 5.85 1.96 1.13
CA ALA A 49 6.87 1.10 0.54
C ALA A 49 8.02 1.93 -0.06
N GLY A 50 7.70 2.97 -0.82
CA GLY A 50 8.67 3.88 -1.42
C GLY A 50 9.53 4.60 -0.38
N VAL A 51 8.93 5.09 0.71
CA VAL A 51 9.66 5.68 1.84
C VAL A 51 10.62 4.67 2.45
N GLY A 52 10.19 3.43 2.66
CA GLY A 52 11.06 2.34 3.10
C GLY A 52 12.26 2.13 2.18
N VAL A 53 12.04 2.13 0.86
CA VAL A 53 13.13 2.01 -0.13
C VAL A 53 14.10 3.19 -0.04
N VAL A 54 13.59 4.42 -0.04
CA VAL A 54 14.44 5.63 0.03
C VAL A 54 15.28 5.64 1.30
N ILE A 55 14.69 5.35 2.46
CA ILE A 55 15.42 5.29 3.72
C ILE A 55 16.51 4.22 3.67
N PHE A 56 16.26 3.06 3.06
CA PHE A 56 17.25 1.98 2.97
C PHE A 56 18.50 2.38 2.16
N PHE A 57 18.33 3.19 1.12
CA PHE A 57 19.44 3.64 0.26
C PHE A 57 20.13 4.91 0.76
N VAL A 58 19.40 5.79 1.44
CA VAL A 58 19.92 7.07 1.95
C VAL A 58 20.56 6.93 3.34
N VAL A 59 20.07 6.01 4.17
CA VAL A 59 20.43 5.89 5.61
C VAL A 59 20.90 4.48 6.00
#